data_AF-A0A224VGD8-F1
#
_entry.id   AF-A0A224VGD8-F1
#
_cell.length_a   1.000
_cell.length_b   1.000
_cell.length_c   1.000
_cell.angle_alpha   90.00
_cell.angle_beta   90.00
_cell.angle_gamma   90.00
#
_symmetry.space_group_name_H-M   'P 1'
#
loop_
_entity.id
_entity.type
_entity.pdbx_description
1 polymer ?
#
loop_
_entity_poly.entity_id
_entity_poly.type
_entity_poly.pdbx_seq_one_letter_code
_entity_poly.pdbx_strand_id
1 'polypeptide(L)'
;MIIFIVSGGVGFMILLAMFFAARFHLSKKTFKVLAQELGRLQKGGSPKDVDPHTKEVCEDLTGVKYDSIDFWKKNDDPKFQKLS
;
A
#
# COMPACT_ATOMS: atom_id res chain seq x y z
N MET A 1 -30.73 9.22 33.38
CA MET A 1 -29.37 9.81 33.39
C MET A 1 -28.35 8.90 32.72
N ILE A 2 -28.23 7.62 33.12
CA ILE A 2 -27.26 6.67 32.53
C ILE A 2 -27.47 6.44 31.02
N ILE A 3 -28.72 6.36 30.56
CA ILE A 3 -29.07 6.13 29.15
C ILE A 3 -28.56 7.27 28.23
N PHE A 4 -28.59 8.52 28.70
CA PHE A 4 -28.09 9.67 27.94
C PHE A 4 -26.56 9.64 27.82
N ILE A 5 -25.87 9.19 28.87
CA ILE A 5 -24.41 9.06 28.87
C ILE A 5 -23.98 7.92 27.93
N VAL A 6 -24.66 6.77 27.98
CA VAL A 6 -24.38 5.63 27.11
C VAL A 6 -24.71 5.97 25.65
N SER A 7 -25.86 6.59 25.37
CA SER A 7 -26.25 6.96 24.01
C SER A 7 -25.36 8.06 23.41
N GLY A 8 -24.98 9.06 24.22
CA GLY A 8 -24.05 10.12 23.79
C GLY A 8 -22.64 9.61 23.54
N GLY A 9 -22.10 8.77 24.43
CA GLY A 9 -20.78 8.18 24.29
C GLY A 9 -20.66 7.23 23.10
N VAL A 10 -21.66 6.36 22.91
CA VAL A 10 -21.70 5.45 21.74
C VAL A 10 -21.89 6.22 20.45
N GLY A 11 -22.76 7.24 20.42
CA GLY A 11 -22.93 8.11 19.26
C GLY A 11 -21.64 8.84 18.88
N PHE A 12 -20.92 9.37 19.86
CA PHE A 12 -19.62 10.02 19.63
C PHE A 12 -18.55 9.04 19.12
N MET A 13 -18.48 7.84 19.69
CA MET A 13 -17.59 6.77 19.21
C MET A 13 -17.89 6.36 17.77
N ILE A 14 -19.17 6.27 17.39
CA ILE A 14 -19.57 5.96 16.01
C ILE A 14 -19.16 7.10 15.06
N LEU A 15 -19.35 8.35 15.44
CA LEU A 15 -18.93 9.50 14.62
C LEU A 15 -17.41 9.55 14.46
N LEU A 16 -16.65 9.28 15.52
CA LEU A 16 -15.20 9.15 15.44
C LEU A 16 -14.79 7.98 14.54
N ALA A 17 -15.39 6.80 14.71
CA ALA A 17 -15.11 5.66 13.86
C ALA A 17 -15.39 5.96 12.39
N MET A 18 -16.48 6.67 12.09
CA MET A 18 -16.83 7.07 10.73
C MET A 18 -15.85 8.11 10.17
N PHE A 19 -15.38 9.06 10.98
CA PHE A 19 -14.34 10.02 10.62
C PHE A 19 -13.00 9.33 10.32
N PHE A 20 -12.57 8.42 11.20
CA PHE A 20 -11.36 7.62 10.99
C PHE A 20 -11.50 6.69 9.79
N ALA A 21 -12.65 6.04 9.57
CA ALA A 21 -12.92 5.20 8.41
C ALA A 21 -12.91 6.00 7.09
N ALA A 22 -13.48 7.21 7.10
CA ALA A 22 -13.40 8.13 5.97
C ALA A 22 -11.97 8.61 5.71
N ARG A 23 -11.16 8.81 6.76
CA ARG A 23 -9.74 9.17 6.64
C ARG A 23 -8.83 7.96 6.32
N PHE A 24 -9.29 6.74 6.63
CA PHE A 24 -8.73 5.44 6.21
C PHE A 24 -8.95 5.16 4.72
N HIS A 25 -9.37 6.16 3.94
CA HIS A 25 -9.05 6.27 2.51
C HIS A 25 -7.53 6.44 2.24
N LEU A 26 -6.69 6.09 3.21
CA LEU A 26 -5.28 5.85 3.04
C LEU A 26 -5.14 4.64 2.10
N SER A 27 -4.63 4.92 0.90
CA SER A 27 -4.09 3.97 -0.06
C SER A 27 -5.00 3.44 -1.19
N LYS A 28 -6.28 3.76 -1.37
CA LYS A 28 -6.96 3.26 -2.61
C LYS A 28 -6.31 3.73 -3.90
N LYS A 29 -5.75 4.94 -3.95
CA LYS A 29 -4.97 5.42 -5.10
C LYS A 29 -3.56 4.82 -5.09
N THR A 30 -2.88 4.90 -3.96
CA THR A 30 -1.48 4.51 -3.79
C THR A 30 -1.29 2.98 -3.87
N PHE A 31 -2.14 2.19 -3.22
CA PHE A 31 -2.24 0.73 -3.35
C PHE A 31 -2.65 0.31 -4.76
N LYS A 32 -3.44 1.12 -5.48
CA LYS A 32 -3.78 0.83 -6.89
C LYS A 32 -2.56 1.01 -7.79
N VAL A 33 -1.76 2.04 -7.57
CA VAL A 33 -0.47 2.24 -8.25
C VAL A 33 0.49 1.10 -7.91
N LEU A 34 0.62 0.75 -6.62
CA LEU A 34 1.44 -0.39 -6.18
C LEU A 34 0.95 -1.72 -6.76
N ALA A 35 -0.35 -1.98 -6.78
CA ALA A 35 -0.95 -3.20 -7.33
C ALA A 35 -0.75 -3.29 -8.85
N GLN A 36 -0.82 -2.16 -9.56
CA GLN A 36 -0.52 -2.10 -10.99
C GLN A 36 0.95 -2.42 -11.24
N GLU A 37 1.86 -1.88 -10.43
CA GLU A 37 3.29 -2.16 -10.53
C GLU A 37 3.63 -3.61 -10.18
N LEU A 38 3.05 -4.15 -9.11
CA LEU A 38 3.13 -5.58 -8.77
C LEU A 38 2.63 -6.45 -9.93
N GLY A 39 1.54 -6.07 -10.59
CA GLY A 39 1.03 -6.78 -11.76
C GLY A 39 1.97 -6.72 -12.97
N ARG A 40 2.69 -5.60 -13.17
CA ARG A 40 3.73 -5.47 -14.20
C ARG A 40 4.92 -6.39 -13.90
N LEU A 41 5.36 -6.41 -12.64
CA LEU A 41 6.51 -7.19 -12.18
C LEU A 41 6.20 -8.70 -12.17
N GLN A 42 4.97 -9.09 -11.86
CA GLN A 42 4.50 -10.48 -11.99
C GLN A 42 4.48 -10.97 -13.45
N LYS A 43 4.29 -10.08 -14.42
CA LYS A 43 4.34 -10.42 -15.86
C LYS A 43 5.76 -10.51 -16.41
N GLY A 44 6.78 -10.42 -15.55
CA GLY A 44 8.20 -10.49 -15.93
C GLY A 44 8.79 -9.15 -16.36
N GLY A 45 8.13 -8.02 -16.08
CA GLY A 45 8.73 -6.70 -16.26
C GLY A 45 9.93 -6.49 -15.31
N SER A 46 10.97 -5.81 -15.75
CA SER A 46 12.12 -5.52 -14.88
C SER A 46 11.77 -4.43 -13.85
N PRO A 47 12.19 -4.58 -12.59
CA PRO A 47 12.12 -3.53 -11.57
C PRO A 47 12.86 -2.23 -11.96
N LYS A 48 13.78 -2.29 -12.93
CA LYS A 48 14.54 -1.13 -13.43
C LYS A 48 13.73 -0.21 -14.32
N ASP A 49 12.67 -0.72 -14.95
CA ASP A 49 11.76 0.05 -15.80
C ASP A 49 10.60 0.70 -15.00
N VAL A 50 10.73 0.79 -13.68
CA VAL A 50 9.71 1.41 -12.82
C VAL A 50 9.66 2.92 -13.08
N ASP A 51 8.44 3.45 -13.17
CA ASP A 51 8.22 4.89 -13.29
C ASP A 51 8.64 5.63 -12.00
N PRO A 52 9.31 6.80 -12.07
CA PRO A 52 9.78 7.53 -10.89
C PRO A 52 8.68 7.85 -9.87
N HIS A 53 7.46 8.17 -10.34
CA HIS A 53 6.33 8.44 -9.47
C HIS A 53 5.84 7.17 -8.77
N THR A 54 5.89 6.03 -9.48
CA THR A 54 5.54 4.71 -8.92
C THR A 54 6.56 4.27 -7.87
N LYS A 55 7.85 4.58 -8.09
CA LYS A 55 8.92 4.30 -7.12
C LYS A 55 8.72 5.05 -5.81
N GLU A 56 8.52 6.37 -5.86
CA GLU A 56 8.26 7.19 -4.66
C GLU A 56 7.02 6.72 -3.91
N VAL A 57 5.95 6.38 -4.64
CA VAL A 57 4.72 5.82 -4.07
C VAL A 57 4.99 4.49 -3.35
N CYS A 58 5.81 3.61 -3.92
CA CYS A 58 6.18 2.36 -3.26
C CYS A 58 7.03 2.60 -2.02
N GLU A 59 7.97 3.55 -2.06
CA GLU A 59 8.81 3.92 -0.92
C GLU A 59 8.01 4.54 0.22
N ASP A 60 7.07 5.43 -0.09
CA ASP A 60 6.18 6.07 0.88
C ASP A 60 5.24 5.06 1.55
N LEU A 61 4.75 4.06 0.79
CA LEU A 61 3.89 3.00 1.31
C LEU A 61 4.63 1.96 2.15
N THR A 62 5.85 1.60 1.75
CA THR A 62 6.60 0.51 2.40
C THR A 62 7.55 1.03 3.48
N GLY A 63 7.87 2.33 3.47
CA GLY A 63 8.86 2.94 4.34
C GLY A 63 10.30 2.52 4.07
N VAL A 64 10.55 1.77 2.99
CA VAL A 64 11.88 1.29 2.59
C VAL A 64 12.19 1.73 1.18
N LYS A 65 13.47 1.97 0.89
CA LYS A 65 13.91 2.32 -0.47
C LYS A 65 13.54 1.19 -1.41
N TYR A 66 12.98 1.51 -2.57
CA TYR A 66 12.51 0.53 -3.53
C TYR A 66 13.65 -0.40 -3.97
N ASP A 67 14.84 0.17 -4.18
CA ASP A 67 16.05 -0.59 -4.57
C ASP A 67 16.64 -1.46 -3.45
N SER A 68 16.16 -1.31 -2.20
CA SER A 68 16.62 -2.09 -1.06
C SER A 68 15.81 -3.37 -0.83
N ILE A 69 14.70 -3.55 -1.54
CA ILE A 69 13.83 -4.72 -1.40
C ILE A 69 14.49 -5.92 -2.09
N ASP A 70 14.90 -6.90 -1.30
CA ASP A 70 15.61 -8.10 -1.76
C ASP A 70 14.81 -8.91 -2.79
N PHE A 71 13.48 -8.88 -2.70
CA PHE A 71 12.60 -9.54 -3.66
C PHE A 71 12.73 -8.94 -5.08
N TRP A 72 12.85 -7.62 -5.20
CA TRP A 72 13.05 -6.97 -6.51
C TRP A 72 14.42 -7.31 -7.09
N LYS A 73 15.47 -7.34 -6.26
CA LYS A 73 16.83 -7.73 -6.69
C LYS A 73 16.85 -9.16 -7.22
N LYS A 74 16.21 -10.09 -6.49
CA LYS A 74 16.14 -11.51 -6.88
C LYS A 74 15.36 -11.71 -8.19
N ASN A 75 14.33 -10.91 -8.45
CA ASN A 75 13.53 -11.02 -9.67
C ASN A 75 14.20 -10.38 -10.90
N ASP A 76 15.10 -9.41 -10.68
CA ASP A 76 15.93 -8.82 -11.75
C ASP A 76 17.18 -9.67 -12.06
N ASP A 77 17.53 -10.62 -11.18
CA ASP A 77 18.66 -11.52 -11.40
C ASP A 77 18.33 -12.54 -12.52
N PRO A 78 19.12 -12.57 -13.62
CA PRO A 78 18.87 -13.44 -14.78
C PRO A 78 18.88 -14.95 -14.44
N LYS A 79 19.48 -15.31 -13.30
CA LYS A 79 19.58 -16.68 -12.80
C LYS A 79 18.24 -17.21 -12.25
N PHE A 80 17.40 -16.33 -11.69
CA PHE A 80 16.12 -16.73 -11.09
C PHE A 80 14.94 -16.58 -12.07
N GLN A 81 15.04 -15.67 -13.06
CA GLN A 81 14.03 -15.52 -14.10
C GLN A 81 13.89 -16.76 -15.00
N LYS A 82 14.95 -17.57 -15.16
CA LYS A 82 14.94 -18.81 -15.94
C LYS A 82 14.39 -20.03 -15.18
N LEU A 83 13.96 -19.87 -13.91
CA LEU A 83 13.52 -20.96 -13.05
C LEU A 83 12.01 -20.99 -12.75
N SER A 84 11.25 -20.02 -13.29
CA SER A 84 9.77 -19.95 -13.25
C SER A 84 9.18 -20.17 -14.63
#